data_AF-D9PFF7-F1
#
_entry.id   AF-D9PFF7-F1
#
_cell.length_a   1.000
_cell.length_b   1.000
_cell.length_c   1.000
_cell.angle_alpha   90.00
_cell.angle_beta   90.00
_cell.angle_gamma   90.00
#
_symmetry.space_group_name_H-M   'P 1'
#
loop_
_entity.id
_entity.type
_entity.pdbx_description
1 polymer ?
#
loop_
_entity_poly.entity_id
_entity_poly.type
_entity_poly.pdbx_seq_one_letter_code
_entity_poly.pdbx_strand_id
1 'polypeptide(L)'
;MDYDPIGVAVLKMVNSKAAGVMFTLNPANGDRSKIMIEGNWGLGESVVSGSVTPDEWIVDKVVIEIVKRTISTKTFEFAFDESTGRVRMLDVPTNRQNLPCLTDEEILELARVGKKLERHYGIPQDIEWTIDRDLPFPENIFFVQTRPETIWSKTKSG
;
A
#
# COMPACT_ATOMS: atom_id res chain seq x y z
N MET A 1 -16.34 26.36 24.99
CA MET A 1 -15.93 25.00 24.62
C MET A 1 -15.58 25.08 23.16
N ASP A 2 -14.29 25.09 22.85
CA ASP A 2 -13.84 24.89 21.48
C ASP A 2 -14.14 23.44 21.13
N TYR A 3 -15.00 23.22 20.14
CA TYR A 3 -15.34 21.91 19.62
C TYR A 3 -14.44 21.67 18.43
N ASP A 4 -13.67 20.58 18.43
CA ASP A 4 -12.92 20.11 17.27
C ASP A 4 -13.89 19.39 16.33
N PRO A 5 -14.30 19.99 15.18
CA PRO A 5 -15.27 19.37 14.30
C PRO A 5 -14.67 18.17 13.58
N ILE A 6 -15.44 17.08 13.48
CA ILE A 6 -15.06 15.86 12.77
C ILE A 6 -15.70 15.87 11.38
N GLY A 7 -14.86 15.76 10.34
CA GLY A 7 -15.31 15.45 8.99
C GLY A 7 -15.40 13.94 8.78
N VAL A 8 -16.46 13.48 8.09
CA VAL A 8 -16.63 12.06 7.75
C VAL A 8 -16.58 11.90 6.23
N ALA A 9 -15.61 11.14 5.73
CA ALA A 9 -15.54 10.74 4.34
C ALA A 9 -16.30 9.42 4.14
N VAL A 10 -17.27 9.42 3.22
CA VAL A 10 -18.00 8.21 2.80
C VAL A 10 -17.55 7.87 1.39
N LEU A 11 -16.69 6.85 1.28
CA LEU A 11 -16.09 6.42 0.02
C LEU A 11 -16.66 5.06 -0.40
N LYS A 12 -16.70 4.82 -1.71
CA LYS A 12 -17.02 3.50 -2.25
C LYS A 12 -15.91 2.51 -1.88
N MET A 13 -16.29 1.35 -1.33
CA MET A 13 -15.36 0.27 -1.03
C MET A 13 -14.85 -0.40 -2.32
N VAL A 14 -13.56 -0.74 -2.34
CA VAL A 14 -12.91 -1.49 -3.43
C VAL A 14 -12.97 -2.98 -3.12
N ASN A 15 -13.18 -3.83 -4.13
CA ASN A 15 -13.17 -5.29 -3.96
C ASN A 15 -11.73 -5.82 -4.04
N SER A 16 -10.96 -5.54 -2.99
CA SER A 16 -9.51 -5.68 -3.00
C SER A 16 -9.04 -7.14 -3.19
N LYS A 17 -8.17 -7.37 -4.18
CA LYS A 17 -7.27 -8.52 -4.29
C LYS A 17 -6.11 -8.38 -3.31
N ALA A 18 -5.55 -7.17 -3.22
CA ALA A 18 -4.44 -6.83 -2.36
C ALA A 18 -4.52 -5.35 -1.95
N ALA A 19 -3.88 -5.01 -0.85
CA ALA A 19 -3.81 -3.64 -0.37
C ALA A 19 -2.59 -3.46 0.54
N GLY A 20 -2.21 -2.20 0.76
CA GLY A 20 -1.13 -1.89 1.66
C GLY A 20 -0.70 -0.43 1.60
N VAL A 21 0.57 -0.21 1.92
CA VAL A 21 1.16 1.13 2.05
C VAL A 21 2.34 1.29 1.10
N MET A 22 2.64 2.54 0.75
CA MET A 22 3.77 2.92 -0.07
C MET A 22 4.39 4.19 0.49
N PHE A 23 5.70 4.14 0.71
CA PHE A 23 6.50 5.29 1.09
C PHE A 23 7.31 5.74 -0.12
N THR A 24 7.24 7.01 -0.47
CA THR A 24 8.08 7.56 -1.54
C THR A 24 9.49 7.90 -1.03
N LEU A 25 10.03 7.06 -0.14
CA LEU A 25 11.40 6.98 0.32
C LEU A 25 11.56 5.60 0.98
N ASN A 26 12.79 5.19 1.30
CA ASN A 26 12.98 4.06 2.20
C ASN A 26 12.89 4.54 3.66
N PRO A 27 11.86 4.17 4.44
CA PRO A 27 11.69 4.65 5.80
C PRO A 27 12.71 4.09 6.79
N ALA A 28 13.40 2.99 6.47
CA ALA A 28 14.41 2.40 7.35
C ALA A 28 15.70 3.23 7.42
N ASN A 29 16.03 3.97 6.35
CA ASN A 29 17.29 4.72 6.25
C ASN A 29 17.15 6.13 5.65
N GLY A 30 15.95 6.55 5.26
CA GLY A 30 15.68 7.86 4.68
C GLY A 30 16.09 8.01 3.20
N ASP A 31 16.45 6.93 2.51
CA ASP A 31 16.90 6.99 1.12
C ASP A 31 15.76 7.44 0.18
N ARG A 32 15.83 8.70 -0.25
CA ARG A 32 14.84 9.34 -1.14
C ARG A 32 14.95 8.88 -2.60
N SER A 33 15.98 8.12 -2.96
CA SER A 33 16.10 7.52 -4.30
C SER A 33 15.24 6.27 -4.45
N LYS A 34 14.64 5.77 -3.37
CA LYS A 34 13.84 4.53 -3.34
C LYS A 34 12.37 4.78 -3.07
N ILE A 35 11.52 3.86 -3.50
CA ILE A 35 10.14 3.74 -3.05
C ILE A 35 10.04 2.38 -2.36
N MET A 36 9.50 2.36 -1.15
CA MET A 36 9.14 1.14 -0.44
C MET A 36 7.65 0.89 -0.60
N ILE A 37 7.26 -0.31 -1.01
CA ILE A 37 5.87 -0.75 -1.13
C ILE A 37 5.71 -1.96 -0.23
N GLU A 38 4.69 -1.97 0.60
CA GLU A 38 4.30 -3.12 1.41
C GLU A 38 2.87 -3.51 1.10
N GLY A 39 2.58 -4.81 1.04
CA GLY A 39 1.24 -5.30 0.73
C GLY A 39 0.89 -6.64 1.37
N ASN A 40 -0.40 -6.84 1.62
CA ASN A 40 -0.98 -8.12 1.98
C ASN A 40 -2.13 -8.46 1.03
N TRP A 41 -2.58 -9.72 1.08
CA TRP A 41 -3.83 -10.12 0.43
C TRP A 41 -5.04 -9.40 1.06
N GLY A 42 -6.08 -9.17 0.25
CA GLY A 42 -7.34 -8.59 0.70
C GLY A 42 -7.30 -7.09 0.96
N LEU A 43 -8.11 -6.65 1.93
CA LEU A 43 -8.26 -5.25 2.36
C LEU A 43 -7.06 -4.79 3.19
N GLY A 44 -6.78 -3.48 3.17
CA GLY A 44 -5.56 -2.90 3.75
C GLY A 44 -5.47 -2.93 5.28
N GLU A 45 -6.56 -3.30 5.96
CA GLU A 45 -6.68 -3.31 7.43
C GLU A 45 -5.53 -4.09 8.09
N SER A 46 -5.15 -5.25 7.54
CA SER A 46 -4.07 -6.06 8.12
C SER A 46 -2.71 -5.36 8.11
N VAL A 47 -2.43 -4.60 7.04
CA VAL A 47 -1.15 -3.89 6.87
C VAL A 47 -1.12 -2.66 7.77
N VAL A 48 -2.19 -1.86 7.74
CA VAL A 48 -2.29 -0.62 8.52
C VAL A 48 -2.29 -0.89 10.02
N SER A 49 -2.89 -2.00 10.46
CA SER A 49 -2.89 -2.39 11.88
C SER A 49 -1.56 -3.01 12.35
N GLY A 50 -0.64 -3.35 11.43
CA GLY A 50 0.56 -4.13 11.74
C GLY A 50 0.29 -5.55 12.26
N SER A 51 -0.84 -6.15 11.87
CA SER A 51 -1.24 -7.50 12.35
C SER A 51 -0.62 -8.64 11.53
N VAL A 52 0.00 -8.33 10.40
CA VAL A 52 0.68 -9.27 9.51
C VAL A 52 2.09 -8.78 9.21
N THR A 53 2.97 -9.71 8.82
CA THR A 53 4.19 -9.38 8.09
C THR A 53 3.84 -9.31 6.60
N PRO A 54 3.81 -8.12 5.97
CA PRO A 54 3.46 -7.99 4.56
C PRO A 54 4.59 -8.47 3.64
N ASP A 55 4.29 -8.59 2.35
CA ASP A 55 5.32 -8.57 1.33
C ASP A 55 5.92 -7.16 1.26
N GLU A 56 7.21 -7.04 0.96
CA GLU A 56 7.93 -5.78 0.82
C GLU A 56 8.68 -5.74 -0.52
N TRP A 57 8.55 -4.62 -1.22
CA TRP A 57 9.30 -4.31 -2.44
C TRP A 57 10.01 -2.98 -2.31
N ILE A 58 11.25 -2.92 -2.80
CA ILE A 58 11.99 -1.68 -2.95
C ILE A 58 12.16 -1.41 -4.44
N VAL A 59 11.73 -0.24 -4.90
CA VAL A 59 11.84 0.23 -6.27
C VAL A 59 12.81 1.40 -6.34
N ASP A 60 13.72 1.39 -7.32
CA ASP A 60 14.56 2.54 -7.63
C ASP A 60 13.76 3.62 -8.38
N LYS A 61 13.73 4.86 -7.89
CA LYS A 61 12.95 5.94 -8.49
C LYS A 61 13.50 6.43 -9.82
N VAL A 62 14.81 6.29 -10.08
CA VAL A 62 15.45 6.83 -11.27
C VAL A 62 15.11 5.95 -12.45
N VAL A 63 15.38 4.65 -12.33
CA VAL A 63 15.16 3.67 -13.40
C VAL A 63 13.77 3.02 -13.37
N ILE A 64 13.04 3.13 -12.26
CA ILE A 64 11.74 2.47 -12.04
C ILE A 64 11.88 0.95 -12.21
N GLU A 65 12.76 0.37 -11.40
CA GLU A 65 13.03 -1.07 -11.36
C GLU A 65 12.94 -1.60 -9.94
N ILE A 66 12.44 -2.82 -9.80
CA ILE A 66 12.37 -3.52 -8.50
C ILE A 66 13.78 -4.00 -8.14
N VAL A 67 14.37 -3.43 -7.11
CA VAL A 67 15.75 -3.74 -6.66
C VAL A 67 15.79 -4.73 -5.50
N LYS A 68 14.68 -4.90 -4.78
CA LYS A 68 14.53 -5.89 -3.69
C LYS A 68 13.11 -6.41 -3.64
N ARG A 69 12.97 -7.70 -3.35
CA ARG A 69 11.70 -8.38 -3.05
C ARG A 69 11.85 -9.19 -1.76
N THR A 70 10.93 -9.02 -0.84
CA THR A 70 10.80 -9.85 0.37
C THR A 70 9.38 -10.40 0.37
N ILE A 71 9.21 -11.69 0.14
CA ILE A 71 7.89 -12.34 0.16
C ILE A 71 7.70 -13.02 1.51
N SER A 72 6.64 -12.63 2.21
CA SER A 72 6.31 -13.11 3.54
C SER A 72 5.20 -14.15 3.48
N THR A 73 5.16 -15.04 4.48
CA THR A 73 4.07 -16.00 4.64
C THR A 73 2.84 -15.28 5.18
N LYS A 74 1.89 -15.01 4.29
CA LYS A 74 0.64 -14.29 4.58
C LYS A 74 -0.44 -15.30 4.97
N THR A 75 -0.67 -15.49 6.27
CA THR A 75 -1.56 -16.55 6.78
C THR A 75 -3.05 -16.17 6.79
N PHE A 76 -3.38 -14.88 6.82
CA PHE A 76 -4.75 -14.39 6.77
C PHE A 76 -4.89 -13.09 5.95
N GLU A 77 -6.12 -12.82 5.52
CA GLU A 77 -6.53 -11.61 4.81
C GLU A 77 -7.85 -11.07 5.38
N PHE A 78 -8.09 -9.76 5.26
CA PHE A 78 -9.42 -9.22 5.47
C PHE A 78 -10.16 -9.15 4.13
N ALA A 79 -11.36 -9.71 4.06
CA ALA A 79 -12.17 -9.68 2.84
C ALA A 79 -13.65 -9.55 3.17
N PHE A 80 -14.42 -9.07 2.18
CA PHE A 80 -15.88 -9.06 2.29
C PHE A 80 -16.43 -10.48 2.18
N ASP A 81 -17.10 -10.93 3.23
CA ASP A 81 -17.78 -12.22 3.28
C ASP A 81 -19.23 -12.03 2.82
N GLU A 82 -19.53 -12.40 1.58
CA GLU A 82 -20.87 -12.31 0.99
C GLU A 82 -21.93 -13.06 1.80
N SER A 83 -21.56 -14.17 2.45
CA SER A 83 -22.50 -14.98 3.24
C SER A 83 -23.01 -14.24 4.47
N THR A 84 -22.21 -13.29 4.99
CA THR A 84 -22.56 -12.52 6.19
C THR A 84 -22.73 -11.04 5.96
N GLY A 85 -22.43 -10.56 4.75
CA GLY A 85 -22.53 -9.17 4.33
C GLY A 85 -21.58 -8.24 5.10
N ARG A 86 -20.44 -8.77 5.58
CA ARG A 86 -19.50 -8.05 6.45
C ARG A 86 -18.05 -8.35 6.07
N VAL A 87 -17.16 -7.43 6.40
CA VAL A 87 -15.71 -7.70 6.34
C VAL A 87 -15.32 -8.64 7.48
N ARG A 88 -14.47 -9.63 7.16
CA ARG A 88 -13.95 -10.61 8.11
C ARG A 88 -12.51 -10.95 7.83
N MET A 89 -11.83 -11.40 8.87
CA MET A 89 -10.55 -12.10 8.76
C MET A 89 -10.78 -13.52 8.26
N LEU A 90 -10.15 -13.88 7.15
CA LEU A 90 -10.21 -15.19 6.53
C LEU A 90 -8.80 -15.78 6.43
N ASP A 91 -8.69 -17.09 6.62
CA ASP A 91 -7.43 -17.81 6.40
C ASP A 91 -7.07 -17.79 4.91
N VAL A 92 -5.81 -17.44 4.61
CA VAL A 92 -5.29 -17.52 3.25
C VAL A 92 -4.97 -18.99 2.96
N PRO A 93 -5.48 -19.58 1.86
CA PRO A 93 -5.16 -20.95 1.48
C PRO A 93 -3.64 -21.19 1.37
N THR A 94 -3.15 -22.34 1.84
CA THR A 94 -1.72 -22.65 1.95
C THR A 94 -0.95 -22.50 0.62
N ASN A 95 -1.60 -22.78 -0.51
CA ASN A 95 -1.04 -22.59 -1.85
C ASN A 95 -0.85 -21.12 -2.25
N ARG A 96 -1.43 -20.16 -1.52
CA ARG A 96 -1.37 -18.71 -1.76
C ARG A 96 -0.52 -17.96 -0.73
N GLN A 97 -0.25 -18.54 0.44
CA GLN A 97 0.42 -17.84 1.56
C GLN A 97 1.83 -17.35 1.22
N ASN A 98 2.57 -18.10 0.40
CA ASN A 98 3.95 -17.78 0.01
C ASN A 98 4.08 -17.19 -1.40
N LEU A 99 2.95 -16.84 -2.03
CA LEU A 99 2.95 -16.15 -3.32
C LEU A 99 2.99 -14.63 -3.10
N PRO A 100 3.61 -13.86 -4.01
CA PRO A 100 3.55 -12.41 -3.95
C PRO A 100 2.10 -11.92 -4.11
N CYS A 101 1.66 -10.96 -3.30
CA CYS A 101 0.31 -10.41 -3.45
C CYS A 101 0.14 -9.49 -4.67
N LEU A 102 1.26 -9.00 -5.22
CA LEU A 102 1.33 -8.15 -6.39
C LEU A 102 2.13 -8.78 -7.52
N THR A 103 1.76 -8.42 -8.74
CA THR A 103 2.58 -8.62 -9.95
C THR A 103 3.63 -7.52 -10.09
N ASP A 104 4.68 -7.77 -10.87
CA ASP A 104 5.71 -6.77 -11.16
C ASP A 104 5.12 -5.52 -11.85
N GLU A 105 4.12 -5.67 -12.73
CA GLU A 105 3.47 -4.55 -13.41
C GLU A 105 2.69 -3.66 -12.42
N GLU A 106 1.97 -4.25 -11.47
CA GLU A 106 1.27 -3.52 -10.40
C GLU A 106 2.27 -2.76 -9.51
N ILE A 107 3.40 -3.39 -9.12
CA ILE A 107 4.44 -2.76 -8.29
C ILE A 107 5.05 -1.55 -9.00
N LEU A 108 5.40 -1.71 -10.28
CA LEU A 108 6.00 -0.63 -11.05
C LEU A 108 5.02 0.50 -11.31
N GLU A 109 3.74 0.21 -11.53
CA GLU A 109 2.73 1.26 -11.72
C GLU A 109 2.43 2.03 -10.43
N LEU A 110 2.33 1.32 -9.29
CA LEU A 110 2.27 1.96 -7.97
C LEU A 110 3.45 2.92 -7.78
N ALA A 111 4.68 2.48 -8.08
CA ALA A 111 5.87 3.33 -7.97
C ALA A 111 5.83 4.54 -8.92
N ARG A 112 5.36 4.37 -10.16
CA ARG A 112 5.20 5.49 -11.12
C ARG A 112 4.22 6.53 -10.61
N VAL A 113 3.07 6.11 -10.08
CA VAL A 113 2.06 7.04 -9.56
C VAL A 113 2.53 7.65 -8.23
N GLY A 114 3.16 6.89 -7.34
CA GLY A 114 3.78 7.39 -6.11
C GLY A 114 4.78 8.51 -6.38
N LYS A 115 5.65 8.35 -7.38
CA LYS A 115 6.58 9.40 -7.83
C LYS A 115 5.87 10.64 -8.38
N LYS A 116 4.72 10.47 -9.05
CA LYS A 116 3.89 11.61 -9.51
C LYS A 116 3.24 12.34 -8.32
N LEU A 117 2.74 11.61 -7.32
CA LEU A 117 2.15 12.16 -6.10
C LEU A 117 3.19 12.92 -5.28
N GLU A 118 4.37 12.35 -5.04
CA GLU A 118 5.48 13.03 -4.37
C GLU A 118 5.85 14.34 -5.08
N ARG A 119 5.94 14.32 -6.41
CA ARG A 119 6.21 15.53 -7.20
C ARG A 119 5.11 16.58 -7.04
N HIS A 120 3.85 16.14 -7.00
CA HIS A 120 2.69 17.03 -6.83
C HIS A 120 2.71 17.73 -5.46
N TYR A 121 2.98 16.99 -4.39
CA TYR A 121 3.03 17.53 -3.02
C TYR A 121 4.38 18.17 -2.64
N GLY A 122 5.44 17.92 -3.41
CA GLY A 122 6.78 18.47 -3.20
C GLY A 122 7.57 17.86 -2.04
N ILE A 123 7.01 16.86 -1.35
CA ILE A 123 7.63 16.17 -0.21
C ILE A 123 7.31 14.68 -0.25
N PRO A 124 8.15 13.82 0.38
CA PRO A 124 7.87 12.40 0.45
C PRO A 124 6.51 12.11 1.06
N GLN A 125 5.81 11.12 0.50
CA GLN A 125 4.47 10.73 0.90
C GLN A 125 4.47 9.33 1.52
N ASP A 126 3.53 9.14 2.43
CA ASP A 126 3.02 7.87 2.95
C ASP A 126 1.61 7.68 2.34
N ILE A 127 1.46 6.64 1.54
CA ILE A 127 0.33 6.45 0.62
C ILE A 127 -0.30 5.09 0.89
N GLU A 128 -1.61 5.09 1.12
CA GLU A 128 -2.40 3.86 1.16
C GLU A 128 -2.97 3.56 -0.22
N TRP A 129 -2.87 2.30 -0.64
CA TRP A 129 -3.29 1.84 -1.95
C TRP A 129 -4.06 0.51 -1.86
N THR A 130 -4.82 0.23 -2.90
CA THR A 130 -5.50 -1.06 -3.07
C THR A 130 -5.60 -1.45 -4.54
N ILE A 131 -5.56 -2.76 -4.79
CA ILE A 131 -5.72 -3.38 -6.09
C ILE A 131 -7.07 -4.09 -6.11
N ASP A 132 -7.98 -3.62 -6.95
CA ASP A 132 -9.27 -4.25 -7.22
C ASP A 132 -9.07 -5.59 -7.95
N ARG A 133 -9.87 -6.61 -7.61
CA ARG A 133 -9.75 -7.93 -8.25
C ARG A 133 -10.51 -8.05 -9.57
N ASP A 134 -11.52 -7.21 -9.78
CA ASP A 134 -12.49 -7.34 -10.87
C ASP A 134 -12.13 -6.48 -12.07
N LEU A 135 -11.38 -5.40 -11.86
CA LEU A 135 -10.92 -4.50 -12.92
C LEU A 135 -9.62 -4.98 -13.58
N PRO A 136 -9.40 -4.68 -14.87
CA PRO A 136 -8.13 -4.97 -15.54
C PRO A 136 -7.04 -4.01 -15.09
N PHE A 137 -5.78 -4.46 -15.16
CA PHE A 137 -4.64 -3.54 -15.06
C PHE A 137 -4.62 -2.58 -16.27
N PRO A 138 -4.30 -1.28 -16.08
CA PRO A 138 -3.94 -0.60 -14.83
C PRO A 138 -5.11 0.02 -14.06
N GLU A 139 -6.35 -0.14 -14.53
CA GLU A 139 -7.56 0.46 -13.94
C GLU A 139 -7.91 -0.11 -12.56
N ASN A 140 -7.33 -1.25 -12.21
CA ASN A 140 -7.51 -1.89 -10.92
C ASN A 140 -6.76 -1.23 -9.76
N ILE A 141 -5.93 -0.22 -10.00
CA ILE A 141 -5.12 0.42 -8.97
C ILE A 141 -5.82 1.66 -8.42
N PHE A 142 -6.09 1.67 -7.11
CA PHE A 142 -6.70 2.78 -6.39
C PHE A 142 -5.79 3.30 -5.29
N PHE A 143 -5.77 4.62 -5.12
CA PHE A 143 -5.10 5.32 -4.02
C PHE A 143 -6.17 5.84 -3.07
N VAL A 144 -6.15 5.39 -1.82
CA VAL A 144 -7.24 5.66 -0.86
C VAL A 144 -6.88 6.78 0.11
N GLN A 145 -5.58 6.94 0.42
CA GLN A 145 -5.08 8.03 1.24
C GLN A 145 -3.66 8.41 0.77
N THR A 146 -3.32 9.70 0.89
CA THR A 146 -1.93 10.17 0.84
C THR A 146 -1.74 11.19 1.93
N ARG A 147 -0.59 11.13 2.60
CA ARG A 147 -0.18 12.13 3.59
C ARG A 147 1.33 12.34 3.52
N PRO A 148 1.84 13.49 4.00
CA PRO A 148 3.28 13.66 4.18
C PRO A 148 3.87 12.55 5.04
N GLU A 149 4.95 11.92 4.57
CA GLU A 149 5.83 11.12 5.43
C GLU A 149 6.43 12.08 6.48
N THR A 150 6.54 11.71 7.76
CA THR A 150 6.86 12.69 8.83
C THR A 150 8.19 12.49 9.54
N ILE A 151 8.84 11.33 9.39
CA ILE A 151 10.10 11.00 10.06
C ILE A 151 11.27 11.63 9.30
N TRP A 152 11.35 11.42 7.99
CA TRP A 152 12.48 11.85 7.16
C TRP A 152 12.19 13.13 6.36
N SER A 153 10.93 13.52 6.22
CA SER A 153 10.56 14.79 5.56
C SER A 153 11.07 16.03 6.30
N LYS A 154 11.22 15.96 7.64
CA LYS A 154 11.69 17.05 8.49
C LYS A 154 13.22 17.19 8.49
N THR A 155 13.94 16.16 8.08
CA THR A 155 15.40 16.18 7.97
C THR A 155 15.76 16.87 6.66
N LYS A 156 16.17 18.14 6.74
CA LYS A 156 16.69 18.89 5.58
C LYS A 156 17.82 18.08 4.95
N SER A 157 17.78 17.92 3.63
CA SER A 157 18.94 17.52 2.84
C SER A 157 20.09 18.47 3.18
N GLY A 158 21.13 17.95 3.83
CA GLY A 158 22.39 18.65 4.01
C GLY A 158 23.13 18.82 2.68
#